data_AF-A0A376B7U0-F1
#
_entry.id   AF-A0A376B7U0-F1
#
_cell.length_a   1.000
_cell.length_b   1.000
_cell.length_c   1.000
_cell.angle_alpha   90.00
_cell.angle_beta   90.00
_cell.angle_gamma   90.00
#
_symmetry.space_group_name_H-M   'P 1'
#
loop_
_entity.id
_entity.type
_entity.pdbx_description
1 polymer ?
#
loop_
_entity_poly.entity_id
_entity_poly.type
_entity_poly.pdbx_seq_one_letter_code
_entity_poly.pdbx_strand_id
1 'polypeptide(L)'
;MTSSLEKEQDPPVTGSVNDDQPSPTRFEIELEFVQSFANIPYVVYLFSTLHLHKSPEFLNYLKYLHKYWSTDPKYFQCIVYPNCLHVLKIIVDLIDSGNVDEIPKFFQTNGGNIMNEMVERFNN
;
A
#
# COMPACT_ATOMS: atom_id res chain seq x y z
N MET A 1 44.35 45.39 25.49
CA MET A 1 43.37 45.11 26.56
C MET A 1 42.15 44.50 25.88
N THR A 2 42.14 43.17 25.71
CA THR A 2 41.26 42.20 26.44
C THR A 2 39.78 42.50 26.19
N SER A 3 38.99 41.67 25.49
CA SER A 3 38.48 40.34 25.87
C SER A 3 37.73 39.76 24.64
N SER A 4 38.01 38.58 24.07
CA SER A 4 37.66 37.20 24.48
C SER A 4 36.15 36.87 24.61
N LEU A 5 35.74 35.83 23.86
CA LEU A 5 34.60 34.88 24.03
C LEU A 5 33.24 35.41 23.49
N GLU A 6 32.43 34.70 22.69
CA GLU A 6 32.11 33.26 22.61
C GLU A 6 31.94 32.75 21.16
N LYS A 7 32.34 31.48 20.96
CA LYS A 7 31.95 30.63 19.82
C LYS A 7 30.52 30.15 20.07
N GLU A 8 29.56 30.52 19.21
CA GLU A 8 28.34 29.72 19.10
C GLU A 8 28.62 28.54 18.17
N GLN A 9 28.64 27.37 18.78
CA GLN A 9 28.83 26.09 18.14
C GLN A 9 27.44 25.53 17.89
N ASP A 10 27.01 25.53 16.62
CA ASP A 10 25.82 24.80 16.20
C ASP A 10 25.94 23.33 16.64
N PRO A 11 24.86 22.71 17.12
CA PRO A 11 24.90 21.30 17.49
C PRO A 11 25.25 20.45 16.26
N PRO A 12 26.01 19.35 16.42
CA PRO A 12 26.27 18.44 15.32
C PRO A 12 24.98 17.68 15.03
N VAL A 13 24.19 18.11 14.04
CA VAL A 13 23.16 17.25 13.46
C VAL A 13 23.89 16.12 12.73
N THR A 14 24.00 15.05 13.50
CA THR A 14 24.48 13.75 13.09
C THR A 14 23.37 13.12 12.27
N GLY A 15 23.63 12.91 10.98
CA GLY A 15 22.68 12.29 10.07
C GLY A 15 23.01 12.64 8.63
N SER A 16 24.14 12.13 8.13
CA SER A 16 24.32 11.99 6.69
C SER A 16 23.22 11.08 6.15
N VAL A 17 22.11 11.68 5.73
CA VAL A 17 21.16 11.01 4.85
C VAL A 17 21.91 10.91 3.52
N ASN A 18 22.31 9.71 3.14
CA ASN A 18 22.92 9.47 1.84
C ASN A 18 21.89 9.87 0.77
N ASP A 19 22.08 11.05 0.18
CA ASP A 19 21.20 11.67 -0.83
C ASP A 19 21.38 11.03 -2.24
N ASP A 20 22.13 9.93 -2.33
CA ASP A 20 22.49 9.24 -3.56
C ASP A 20 21.52 8.10 -3.95
N GLN A 21 20.40 7.92 -3.24
CA GLN A 21 19.38 6.98 -3.69
C GLN A 21 18.46 7.64 -4.72
N PRO A 22 18.38 7.14 -5.96
CA PRO A 22 17.47 7.70 -6.95
C PRO A 22 16.03 7.60 -6.45
N SER A 23 15.23 8.64 -6.70
CA SER A 23 13.80 8.62 -6.37
C SER A 23 13.13 7.40 -7.01
N PRO A 24 12.26 6.67 -6.30
CA PRO A 24 11.63 5.48 -6.84
C PRO A 24 10.81 5.83 -8.08
N THR A 25 10.88 4.95 -9.07
CA THR A 25 10.11 5.08 -10.29
C THR A 25 8.63 4.86 -10.01
N ARG A 26 7.76 5.37 -10.91
CA ARG A 26 6.31 5.12 -10.84
C ARG A 26 6.00 3.62 -10.75
N PHE A 27 6.77 2.79 -11.45
CA PHE A 27 6.62 1.35 -11.43
C PHE A 27 6.88 0.76 -10.04
N GLU A 28 7.98 1.14 -9.39
CA GLU A 28 8.32 0.67 -8.04
C GLU A 28 7.28 1.13 -7.01
N ILE A 29 6.83 2.38 -7.11
CA ILE A 29 5.78 2.93 -6.24
C ILE A 29 4.47 2.14 -6.40
N GLU A 30 4.04 1.88 -7.64
CA GLU A 30 2.82 1.10 -7.89
C GLU A 30 2.96 -0.35 -7.43
N LEU A 31 4.14 -0.94 -7.63
CA LEU A 31 4.43 -2.30 -7.21
C LEU A 31 4.37 -2.46 -5.69
N GLU A 32 5.00 -1.54 -4.95
CA GLU A 32 4.92 -1.52 -3.48
C GLU A 32 3.50 -1.26 -3.00
N PHE A 33 2.81 -0.30 -3.63
CA PHE A 33 1.43 0.02 -3.29
C PHE A 33 0.50 -1.18 -3.51
N VAL A 34 0.61 -1.87 -4.65
CA VAL A 34 -0.19 -3.08 -4.90
C VAL A 34 0.14 -4.15 -3.87
N GLN A 35 1.41 -4.40 -3.58
CA GLN A 35 1.80 -5.39 -2.58
C GLN A 35 1.35 -5.05 -1.16
N SER A 36 1.17 -3.77 -0.83
CA SER A 36 0.64 -3.36 0.47
C SER A 36 -0.79 -3.87 0.73
N PHE A 37 -1.57 -4.20 -0.32
CA PHE A 37 -2.90 -4.82 -0.16
C PHE A 37 -2.86 -6.23 0.43
N ALA A 38 -1.71 -6.91 0.46
CA ALA A 38 -1.57 -8.16 1.20
C ALA A 38 -1.77 -7.97 2.72
N ASN A 39 -1.60 -6.75 3.23
CA ASN A 39 -1.80 -6.42 4.64
C ASN A 39 -3.26 -5.97 4.88
N ILE A 40 -4.10 -6.90 5.37
CA ILE A 40 -5.53 -6.62 5.65
C ILE A 40 -5.75 -5.42 6.59
N PRO A 41 -5.04 -5.28 7.73
CA PRO A 41 -5.10 -4.07 8.55
C PRO A 41 -4.89 -2.76 7.79
N TYR A 42 -3.95 -2.73 6.84
CA TYR A 42 -3.72 -1.55 6.01
C TYR A 42 -4.92 -1.26 5.10
N VAL A 43 -5.49 -2.28 4.48
CA VAL A 43 -6.71 -2.16 3.67
C VAL A 43 -7.88 -1.64 4.51
N VAL A 44 -8.06 -2.14 5.72
CA VAL A 44 -9.07 -1.64 6.67
C VAL A 44 -8.85 -0.16 6.97
N TYR A 45 -7.60 0.26 7.19
CA TYR A 45 -7.26 1.67 7.42
C TYR A 45 -7.59 2.56 6.21
N LEU A 46 -7.24 2.15 4.99
CA LEU A 46 -7.54 2.89 3.76
C LEU A 46 -9.04 3.17 3.59
N PHE A 47 -9.88 2.17 3.86
CA PHE A 47 -11.31 2.31 3.62
C PHE A 47 -12.08 2.86 4.82
N SER A 48 -11.67 2.54 6.05
CA SER A 48 -12.39 2.95 7.26
C SER A 48 -11.95 4.33 7.76
N THR A 49 -10.65 4.63 7.73
CA THR A 49 -10.12 5.89 8.26
C THR A 49 -10.06 6.95 7.17
N LEU A 50 -9.46 6.63 6.03
CA LEU A 50 -9.28 7.59 4.94
C LEU A 50 -10.50 7.71 4.02
N HIS A 51 -11.49 6.82 4.15
CA HIS A 51 -12.72 6.83 3.37
C HIS A 51 -12.49 6.88 1.85
N LEU A 52 -11.41 6.26 1.36
CA LEU A 52 -11.02 6.36 -0.04
C LEU A 52 -12.04 5.73 -1.01
N HIS A 53 -12.95 4.88 -0.51
CA HIS A 53 -14.08 4.35 -1.28
C HIS A 53 -15.04 5.44 -1.78
N LYS A 54 -15.01 6.64 -1.21
CA LYS A 54 -15.86 7.77 -1.64
C LYS A 54 -15.33 8.49 -2.88
N SER A 55 -14.04 8.34 -3.21
CA SER A 55 -13.45 8.97 -4.39
C SER A 55 -13.56 8.01 -5.60
N PRO A 56 -14.34 8.37 -6.63
CA PRO A 56 -14.43 7.55 -7.84
C PRO A 56 -13.09 7.46 -8.58
N GLU A 57 -12.23 8.46 -8.47
CA GLU A 57 -10.87 8.46 -9.04
C GLU A 57 -10.03 7.33 -8.42
N PHE A 58 -10.09 7.17 -7.10
CA PHE A 58 -9.39 6.10 -6.40
C PHE A 58 -9.92 4.72 -6.79
N LEU A 59 -11.25 4.56 -6.87
CA LEU A 59 -11.86 3.30 -7.29
C LEU A 59 -11.44 2.91 -8.72
N ASN A 60 -11.42 3.87 -9.64
CA ASN A 60 -10.95 3.65 -11.01
C ASN A 60 -9.47 3.28 -11.04
N TYR A 61 -8.66 3.88 -10.17
CA TYR A 61 -7.25 3.54 -10.03
C TYR A 61 -7.06 2.10 -9.53
N LEU A 62 -7.84 1.61 -8.57
CA LEU A 62 -7.79 0.22 -8.12
C LEU A 62 -8.16 -0.78 -9.24
N LYS A 63 -9.18 -0.47 -10.04
CA LYS A 63 -9.54 -1.28 -11.22
C LYS A 63 -8.41 -1.34 -12.24
N TYR A 64 -7.76 -0.19 -12.48
CA TYR A 64 -6.59 -0.11 -13.35
C TYR A 64 -5.46 -1.01 -12.83
N LEU A 65 -5.11 -0.90 -11.54
CA LEU A 65 -4.06 -1.71 -10.92
C LEU A 65 -4.37 -3.20 -11.03
N HIS A 66 -5.59 -3.64 -10.68
CA HIS A 66 -5.96 -5.05 -10.77
C HIS A 66 -5.80 -5.59 -12.20
N LYS A 67 -6.28 -4.84 -13.19
CA LYS A 67 -6.16 -5.23 -14.60
C LYS A 67 -4.71 -5.24 -15.07
N TYR A 68 -3.94 -4.21 -14.77
CA TYR A 68 -2.56 -4.06 -15.22
C TYR A 68 -1.65 -5.17 -14.66
N TRP A 69 -1.72 -5.41 -13.34
CA TRP A 69 -0.86 -6.38 -12.67
C TRP A 69 -1.31 -7.84 -12.85
N SER A 70 -2.59 -8.10 -13.13
CA SER A 70 -3.11 -9.46 -13.34
C SER A 70 -3.08 -9.95 -14.78
N THR A 71 -3.04 -9.05 -15.77
CA THR A 71 -3.16 -9.44 -17.20
C THR A 71 -1.82 -9.76 -17.85
N ASP A 72 -0.76 -9.03 -17.50
CA ASP A 72 0.56 -9.23 -18.12
C ASP A 72 1.42 -10.20 -17.27
N PRO A 73 1.83 -11.35 -17.84
CA PRO A 73 2.71 -12.30 -17.15
C PRO A 73 4.03 -11.69 -16.68
N LYS A 74 4.54 -10.65 -17.36
CA LYS A 74 5.81 -10.00 -17.02
C LYS A 74 5.71 -9.25 -15.70
N TYR A 75 4.60 -8.56 -15.45
CA TYR A 75 4.38 -7.81 -14.22
C TYR A 75 4.01 -8.72 -13.05
N PHE A 76 3.28 -9.81 -13.33
CA PHE A 76 2.96 -10.82 -12.33
C PHE A 76 4.21 -11.44 -11.70
N GLN A 77 5.27 -11.65 -12.47
CA GLN A 77 6.55 -12.17 -11.98
C GLN A 77 7.26 -11.25 -10.98
N CYS A 78 6.93 -9.95 -10.97
CA CYS A 78 7.50 -8.99 -10.02
C CYS A 78 6.79 -8.98 -8.65
N ILE A 79 5.63 -9.64 -8.54
CA ILE A 79 4.84 -9.69 -7.30
C ILE A 79 5.45 -10.74 -6.37
N VAL A 80 5.95 -10.29 -5.21
CA VAL A 80 6.48 -11.17 -4.16
C VAL A 80 5.34 -11.75 -3.32
N TYR A 81 4.29 -10.97 -3.10
CA TYR A 81 3.14 -11.34 -2.26
C TYR A 81 1.88 -11.57 -3.11
N PRO A 82 1.62 -12.79 -3.62
CA PRO A 82 0.48 -13.05 -4.51
C PRO A 82 -0.88 -12.78 -3.87
N ASN A 83 -0.95 -12.83 -2.54
CA ASN A 83 -2.14 -12.51 -1.76
C ASN A 83 -2.66 -11.08 -2.01
N CYS A 84 -1.80 -10.13 -2.39
CA CYS A 84 -2.24 -8.77 -2.68
C CYS A 84 -3.23 -8.70 -3.86
N LEU A 85 -3.00 -9.51 -4.90
CA LEU A 85 -3.87 -9.56 -6.08
C LEU A 85 -5.22 -10.17 -5.73
N HIS A 86 -5.25 -11.14 -4.82
CA HIS A 86 -6.50 -11.73 -4.34
C HIS A 86 -7.36 -10.71 -3.57
N VAL A 87 -6.75 -9.93 -2.68
CA VAL A 87 -7.46 -8.84 -1.98
C VAL A 87 -7.94 -7.78 -2.95
N LEU A 88 -7.07 -7.39 -3.88
CA LEU A 88 -7.41 -6.38 -4.88
C LEU A 88 -8.56 -6.85 -5.77
N LYS A 89 -8.62 -8.14 -6.11
CA LYS A 89 -9.75 -8.76 -6.80
C LYS A 89 -11.04 -8.63 -6.01
N ILE A 90 -11.04 -8.99 -4.72
CA ILE A 90 -12.22 -8.86 -3.84
C ILE A 90 -12.73 -7.42 -3.81
N ILE A 91 -11.81 -6.44 -3.69
CA ILE A 91 -12.15 -5.02 -3.70
C ILE A 91 -12.80 -4.65 -5.04
N VAL A 92 -12.21 -5.05 -6.17
CA VAL A 92 -12.76 -4.76 -7.50
C VAL A 92 -14.13 -5.39 -7.70
N ASP A 93 -14.33 -6.63 -7.28
CA ASP A 93 -15.61 -7.34 -7.37
C ASP A 93 -16.70 -6.61 -6.54
N LEU A 94 -16.35 -6.07 -5.36
CA LEU A 94 -17.25 -5.25 -4.54
C LEU A 94 -17.58 -3.91 -5.23
N ILE A 95 -16.60 -3.28 -5.88
CA ILE A 95 -16.82 -2.03 -6.64
C ILE A 95 -17.74 -2.29 -7.84
N ASP A 96 -17.54 -3.37 -8.57
CA ASP A 96 -18.37 -3.74 -9.73
C ASP A 96 -19.79 -4.14 -9.32
N SER A 97 -19.95 -4.67 -8.11
CA SER A 97 -21.27 -4.98 -7.51
C SER A 97 -22.01 -3.74 -7.00
N GLY A 98 -21.38 -2.56 -7.00
CA GLY A 98 -21.96 -1.31 -6.48
C GLY A 98 -21.97 -1.21 -4.95
N ASN A 99 -21.37 -2.17 -4.24
CA ASN A 99 -21.38 -2.24 -2.77
C ASN A 99 -20.14 -1.54 -2.17
N VAL A 100 -19.77 -0.38 -2.71
CA VAL A 100 -18.54 0.34 -2.34
C VAL A 100 -18.54 0.81 -0.88
N ASP A 101 -19.71 1.15 -0.35
CA ASP A 101 -19.89 1.58 1.04
C ASP A 101 -19.78 0.42 2.04
N GLU A 102 -19.91 -0.83 1.57
CA GLU A 102 -19.78 -2.01 2.41
C GLU A 102 -18.33 -2.48 2.56
N ILE A 103 -17.42 -2.01 1.70
CA ILE A 103 -15.99 -2.38 1.70
C ILE A 103 -15.38 -2.29 3.11
N PRO A 104 -15.51 -1.19 3.88
CA PRO A 104 -14.92 -1.10 5.21
C PRO A 104 -15.46 -2.19 6.15
N LYS A 105 -16.79 -2.38 6.19
CA LYS A 105 -17.46 -3.35 7.06
C LYS A 105 -17.12 -4.79 6.65
N PHE A 106 -17.02 -5.04 5.35
CA PHE A 106 -16.63 -6.34 4.81
C PHE A 106 -15.25 -6.76 5.30
N PHE A 107 -14.25 -5.88 5.18
CA PHE A 107 -12.88 -6.18 5.62
C PHE A 107 -12.73 -6.22 7.15
N GLN A 108 -13.52 -5.44 7.89
CA GLN A 108 -13.55 -5.53 9.36
C GLN A 108 -14.14 -6.87 9.85
N THR A 109 -15.19 -7.36 9.19
CA THR A 109 -15.88 -8.59 9.61
C THR A 109 -15.17 -9.84 9.10
N ASN A 110 -14.73 -9.84 7.84
CA ASN A 110 -14.16 -11.01 7.18
C ASN A 110 -12.63 -11.00 7.16
N GLY A 111 -11.97 -9.92 7.58
CA GLY A 111 -10.52 -9.76 7.45
C GLY A 111 -9.71 -10.86 8.13
N GLY A 112 -10.16 -11.34 9.31
CA GLY A 112 -9.52 -12.47 9.99
C GLY A 112 -9.62 -13.79 9.20
N ASN A 113 -10.79 -14.05 8.61
CA ASN A 113 -11.00 -15.23 7.78
C ASN A 113 -10.16 -15.17 6.50
N ILE A 114 -10.13 -14.01 5.84
CA ILE A 114 -9.30 -13.78 4.65
C ILE A 114 -7.82 -13.99 4.97
N MET A 115 -7.35 -13.50 6.12
CA MET A 115 -5.98 -13.70 6.56
C MET A 115 -5.66 -15.17 6.82
N ASN A 116 -6.56 -15.91 7.46
CA ASN A 116 -6.39 -17.36 7.66
C ASN A 116 -6.33 -18.10 6.32
N GLU A 117 -7.24 -17.78 5.40
CA GLU A 117 -7.29 -18.37 4.06
C GLU A 117 -5.99 -18.08 3.27
N MET A 118 -5.45 -16.87 3.38
CA MET A 118 -4.16 -16.51 2.78
C MET A 118 -2.99 -17.35 3.32
N VAL A 119 -3.00 -17.66 4.61
CA VAL A 119 -1.98 -18.51 5.25
C VAL A 119 -2.14 -19.96 4.78
N GLU A 120 -3.36 -20.47 4.73
CA GLU A 120 -3.65 -21.83 4.25
C GLU A 120 -3.23 -22.02 2.79
N ARG A 121 -3.51 -21.03 1.92
CA ARG A 121 -3.09 -21.01 0.51
C ARG A 121 -1.59 -21.02 0.33
N PHE A 122 -0.82 -20.53 1.30
CA PHE A 122 0.63 -20.55 1.26
C PHE A 122 1.22 -21.90 1.67
N ASN A 123 0.51 -22.65 2.53
CA ASN A 123 0.97 -23.93 3.06
C ASN A 123 0.63 -25.15 2.17
N ASN A 124 -0.19 -24.96 1.14
CA ASN A 124 -0.62 -25.98 0.16
C ASN A 124 -0.02 -25.71 -1.22
#